data_AF-A0A2E7S8X9-F1
#
_entry.id   AF-A0A2E7S8X9-F1
#
_cell.length_a   1.000
_cell.length_b   1.000
_cell.length_c   1.000
_cell.angle_alpha   90.00
_cell.angle_beta   90.00
_cell.angle_gamma   90.00
#
_symmetry.space_group_name_H-M   'P 1'
#
loop_
_entity.id
_entity.type
_entity.pdbx_description
1 polymer ?
#
loop_
_entity_poly.entity_id
_entity_poly.type
_entity_poly.pdbx_seq_one_letter_code
_entity_poly.pdbx_strand_id
1 'polypeptide(L)'
;MKWTILDADKTVLDPSGVDAFIDRMDKELRAGGPPLEGFKSLYSSQEMLQITREIENEITKVPDSQSTLYVGFQTVDKFLNETERYTYMSTLGIPVVGFGQGNVPDQNNVPAEQWVSLPTDLLAFENQWYLISASPNPIIFIGWETSSAELFGLGGISTEGKEFRGFVSNDERIIDAAINYLERVRKQNGPTASLPLMKLSEEIPFPISRIMMVTDDNQNEQIDSMREEISSFAAENEAYVMLYDISAASYLVNPYPSGEVEKTSTKVLHTQDLGLMGREYLVEQLDHLNNNELCAGVILATEHGFKHLAKWAESENADLIMIPQSLVNPGLIDRIKGYTLRKLLEATTIPIIVYKDSTSSWMRTRKAFKSNADMDHQLNVSDYPTPKAVSPLA
;
A
#
# COMPACT_ATOMS: atom_id res chain seq x y z
N MET A 1 -9.62 -0.79 -13.43
CA MET A 1 -8.80 0.11 -14.24
C MET A 1 -7.31 -0.22 -14.21
N LYS A 2 -6.71 -0.30 -15.40
CA LYS A 2 -5.25 -0.27 -15.59
C LYS A 2 -4.79 1.17 -15.78
N TRP A 3 -3.88 1.65 -14.94
CA TRP A 3 -3.34 3.01 -14.93
C TRP A 3 -2.09 3.14 -15.82
N THR A 4 -2.24 2.76 -17.08
CA THR A 4 -1.21 2.86 -18.11
C THR A 4 -1.90 3.00 -19.46
N ILE A 5 -1.26 3.69 -20.41
CA ILE A 5 -1.75 3.78 -21.78
C ILE A 5 -1.56 2.42 -22.47
N LEU A 6 -2.65 1.85 -22.98
CA LEU A 6 -2.65 0.58 -23.69
C LEU A 6 -2.47 0.81 -25.19
N ASP A 7 -2.02 -0.22 -25.92
CA ASP A 7 -1.96 -0.13 -27.38
C ASP A 7 -3.34 0.08 -28.02
N ALA A 8 -4.41 -0.39 -27.37
CA ALA A 8 -5.78 -0.13 -27.79
C ALA A 8 -6.23 1.33 -27.56
N ASP A 9 -5.53 2.07 -26.70
CA ASP A 9 -5.79 3.49 -26.48
C ASP A 9 -5.18 4.33 -27.63
N LYS A 10 -4.15 3.82 -28.33
CA LYS A 10 -3.52 4.55 -29.44
C LYS A 10 -4.34 4.43 -30.72
N THR A 11 -4.72 5.56 -31.28
CA THR A 11 -5.49 5.64 -32.53
C THR A 11 -4.75 6.47 -33.58
N VAL A 12 -5.26 6.48 -34.81
CA VAL A 12 -4.73 7.35 -35.87
C VAL A 12 -4.92 8.84 -35.52
N LEU A 13 -5.99 9.18 -34.80
CA LEU A 13 -6.32 10.56 -34.42
C LEU A 13 -5.63 10.99 -33.13
N ASP A 14 -5.38 10.04 -32.23
CA ASP A 14 -4.61 10.22 -31.01
C ASP A 14 -3.50 9.15 -30.91
N PRO A 15 -2.33 9.39 -31.53
CA PRO A 15 -1.21 8.45 -31.45
C PRO A 15 -0.63 8.32 -30.04
N SER A 16 -0.88 9.31 -29.17
CA SER A 16 -0.41 9.30 -27.78
C SER A 16 -1.21 8.33 -26.92
N GLY A 17 -2.51 8.15 -27.22
CA GLY A 17 -3.45 7.33 -26.45
C GLY A 17 -3.96 7.97 -25.16
N VAL A 18 -3.63 9.24 -24.90
CA VAL A 18 -4.08 9.96 -23.69
C VAL A 18 -5.58 10.20 -23.72
N ASP A 19 -6.16 10.61 -24.86
CA ASP A 19 -7.60 10.89 -24.95
C ASP A 19 -8.41 9.61 -24.79
N ALA A 20 -7.96 8.51 -25.41
CA ALA A 20 -8.61 7.21 -25.26
C ALA A 20 -8.42 6.61 -23.85
N PHE A 21 -7.30 6.89 -23.17
CA PHE A 21 -7.13 6.55 -21.76
C PHE A 21 -8.18 7.25 -20.90
N ILE A 22 -8.44 8.55 -21.13
CA ILE A 22 -9.47 9.31 -20.42
C ILE A 22 -10.87 8.71 -20.71
N ASP A 23 -11.17 8.37 -21.96
CA ASP A 23 -12.43 7.70 -22.32
C ASP A 23 -12.60 6.34 -21.62
N ARG A 24 -11.51 5.56 -21.50
CA ARG A 24 -11.53 4.28 -20.79
C ARG A 24 -11.72 4.49 -19.30
N MET A 25 -11.07 5.50 -18.72
CA MET A 25 -11.24 5.90 -17.33
C MET A 25 -12.69 6.26 -17.03
N ASP A 26 -13.33 7.11 -17.84
CA ASP A 26 -14.76 7.45 -17.68
C ASP A 26 -15.63 6.19 -17.69
N LYS A 27 -15.44 5.32 -18.68
CA LYS A 27 -16.25 4.09 -18.82
C LYS A 27 -16.10 3.14 -17.64
N GLU A 28 -14.88 2.95 -17.14
CA GLU A 28 -14.59 2.03 -16.05
C GLU A 28 -15.00 2.60 -14.68
N LEU A 29 -14.70 3.86 -14.40
CA LEU A 29 -14.95 4.49 -13.09
C LEU A 29 -16.42 4.89 -12.88
N ARG A 30 -17.16 5.22 -13.96
CA ARG A 30 -18.59 5.52 -13.81
C ARG A 30 -19.41 4.31 -13.35
N ALA A 31 -18.97 3.08 -13.64
CA ALA A 31 -19.66 1.83 -13.29
C ALA A 31 -21.17 1.79 -13.62
N GLY A 32 -21.61 2.47 -14.68
CA GLY A 32 -23.01 2.61 -15.07
C GLY A 32 -23.75 3.82 -14.48
N GLY A 33 -23.07 4.63 -13.65
CA GLY A 33 -23.52 5.92 -13.14
C GLY A 33 -23.35 7.08 -14.15
N PRO A 34 -23.56 8.33 -13.68
CA PRO A 34 -23.44 9.51 -14.54
C PRO A 34 -22.01 9.69 -15.05
N PRO A 35 -21.83 10.38 -16.19
CA PRO A 35 -20.50 10.75 -16.71
C PRO A 35 -19.64 11.38 -15.61
N LEU A 36 -18.32 11.22 -15.73
CA LEU A 36 -17.44 11.96 -14.85
C LEU A 36 -17.48 13.46 -15.16
N GLU A 37 -17.47 14.29 -14.13
CA GLU A 37 -17.59 15.75 -14.26
C GLU A 37 -16.26 16.45 -13.92
N GLY A 38 -16.22 17.78 -14.03
CA GLY A 38 -15.05 18.56 -13.60
C GLY A 38 -13.80 18.45 -14.48
N PHE A 39 -13.87 17.77 -15.62
CA PHE A 39 -12.73 17.59 -16.51
C PHE A 39 -12.41 18.80 -17.36
N LYS A 40 -11.11 19.09 -17.46
CA LYS A 40 -10.54 19.96 -18.48
C LYS A 40 -9.32 19.31 -19.10
N SER A 41 -9.37 19.06 -20.40
CA SER A 41 -8.21 18.60 -21.17
C SER A 41 -7.15 19.69 -21.28
N LEU A 42 -5.89 19.28 -21.21
CA LEU A 42 -4.72 20.15 -21.19
C LEU A 42 -3.76 19.75 -22.32
N TYR A 43 -3.33 20.75 -23.09
CA TYR A 43 -2.43 20.57 -24.24
C TYR A 43 -1.21 21.49 -24.18
N SER A 44 -1.19 22.47 -23.27
CA SER A 44 -0.11 23.44 -23.12
C SER A 44 0.70 23.15 -21.87
N SER A 45 2.00 22.91 -22.02
CA SER A 45 2.88 22.66 -20.87
C SER A 45 3.01 23.87 -19.93
N GLN A 46 2.83 25.08 -20.45
CA GLN A 46 2.79 26.29 -19.61
C GLN A 46 1.52 26.35 -18.76
N GLU A 47 0.37 26.00 -19.34
CA GLU A 47 -0.90 25.93 -18.62
C GLU A 47 -0.85 24.84 -17.55
N MET A 48 -0.30 23.67 -17.88
CA MET A 48 -0.07 22.58 -16.92
C MET A 48 0.81 23.06 -15.75
N LEU A 49 1.89 23.78 -16.02
CA LEU A 49 2.78 24.28 -14.96
C LEU A 49 2.05 25.29 -14.07
N GLN A 50 1.25 26.18 -14.67
CA GLN A 50 0.44 27.12 -13.90
C GLN A 50 -0.52 26.37 -12.96
N ILE A 51 -1.21 25.34 -13.46
CA ILE A 51 -2.13 24.52 -12.67
C ILE A 51 -1.41 23.84 -11.51
N THR A 52 -0.22 23.27 -11.73
CA THR A 52 0.52 22.66 -10.60
C THR A 52 0.90 23.68 -9.54
N ARG A 53 1.29 24.90 -9.94
CA ARG A 53 1.56 25.98 -8.98
C ARG A 53 0.32 26.43 -8.23
N GLU A 54 -0.84 26.45 -8.88
CA GLU A 54 -2.11 26.75 -8.24
C GLU A 54 -2.48 25.69 -7.20
N ILE A 55 -2.37 24.40 -7.54
CA ILE A 55 -2.62 23.28 -6.61
C ILE A 55 -1.73 23.38 -5.37
N GLU A 56 -0.42 23.55 -5.56
CA GLU A 56 0.56 23.68 -4.48
C GLU A 56 0.26 24.88 -3.56
N ASN A 57 -0.11 26.02 -4.15
CA ASN A 57 -0.45 27.22 -3.40
C ASN A 57 -1.77 27.07 -2.62
N GLU A 58 -2.76 26.36 -3.16
CA GLU A 58 -4.02 26.12 -2.45
C GLU A 58 -3.83 25.19 -1.25
N ILE A 59 -3.06 24.12 -1.43
CA ILE A 59 -2.74 23.15 -0.37
C ILE A 59 -1.99 23.83 0.79
N THR A 60 -1.04 24.72 0.48
CA THR A 60 -0.27 25.44 1.51
C THR A 60 -1.06 26.53 2.26
N LYS A 61 -2.16 27.05 1.69
CA LYS A 61 -3.00 28.10 2.33
C LYS A 61 -3.89 27.56 3.43
N VAL A 62 -4.32 26.31 3.31
CA VAL A 62 -5.16 25.64 4.30
C VAL A 62 -4.48 24.32 4.66
N PRO A 63 -3.39 24.37 5.48
CA PRO A 63 -2.72 23.16 5.90
C PRO A 63 -3.69 22.34 6.75
N ASP A 64 -4.14 21.22 6.17
CA ASP A 64 -4.88 20.20 6.88
C ASP A 64 -3.94 19.03 7.12
N SER A 65 -3.80 18.59 8.37
CA SER A 65 -3.02 17.40 8.72
C SER A 65 -3.52 16.11 8.05
N GLN A 66 -4.72 16.13 7.45
CA GLN A 66 -5.25 15.03 6.64
C GLN A 66 -4.92 15.12 5.14
N SER A 67 -4.28 16.20 4.69
CA SER A 67 -3.97 16.41 3.27
C SER A 67 -2.61 15.82 2.88
N THR A 68 -2.60 14.66 2.25
CA THR A 68 -1.41 14.14 1.56
C THR A 68 -1.37 14.67 0.13
N LEU A 69 -0.19 15.13 -0.32
CA LEU A 69 0.07 15.49 -1.70
C LEU A 69 0.87 14.38 -2.40
N TYR A 70 0.24 13.73 -3.36
CA TYR A 70 0.90 12.74 -4.23
C TYR A 70 1.46 13.46 -5.45
N VAL A 71 2.76 13.27 -5.71
CA VAL A 71 3.45 13.93 -6.83
C VAL A 71 4.14 12.91 -7.72
N GLY A 72 3.96 13.08 -9.03
CA GLY A 72 4.59 12.27 -10.05
C GLY A 72 5.63 13.07 -10.81
N PHE A 73 6.78 12.44 -11.06
CA PHE A 73 7.80 12.95 -11.94
C PHE A 73 8.32 11.83 -12.85
N GLN A 74 8.74 12.19 -14.07
CA GLN A 74 9.39 11.20 -14.94
C GLN A 74 10.68 10.66 -14.32
N THR A 75 11.45 11.52 -13.65
CA THR A 75 12.75 11.18 -13.04
C THR A 75 12.92 11.84 -11.68
N VAL A 76 13.76 11.22 -10.84
CA VAL A 76 14.14 11.75 -9.52
C VAL A 76 14.83 13.11 -9.62
N ASP A 77 15.64 13.34 -10.66
CA ASP A 77 16.31 14.64 -10.86
C ASP A 77 15.31 15.78 -11.02
N LYS A 78 14.18 15.55 -11.71
CA LYS A 78 13.12 16.56 -11.82
C LYS A 78 12.44 16.82 -10.48
N PHE A 79 12.21 15.78 -9.69
CA PHE A 79 11.66 15.92 -8.35
C PHE A 79 12.61 16.70 -7.43
N LEU A 80 13.91 16.40 -7.46
CA LEU A 80 14.91 17.10 -6.64
C LEU A 80 15.08 18.58 -7.03
N ASN A 81 14.75 18.98 -8.26
CA ASN A 81 14.70 20.39 -8.63
C ASN A 81 13.60 21.17 -7.88
N GLU A 82 12.60 20.49 -7.31
CA GLU A 82 11.50 21.08 -6.53
C GLU A 82 11.74 20.95 -5.01
N THR A 83 12.97 20.64 -4.58
CA THR A 83 13.32 20.37 -3.17
C THR A 83 12.88 21.46 -2.20
N GLU A 84 13.15 22.73 -2.52
CA GLU A 84 12.78 23.85 -1.64
C GLU A 84 11.28 23.88 -1.37
N ARG A 85 10.47 23.61 -2.40
CA ARG A 85 9.01 23.67 -2.35
C ARG A 85 8.42 22.57 -1.51
N TYR A 86 8.80 21.32 -1.78
CA TYR A 86 8.23 20.20 -1.04
C TYR A 86 8.80 20.09 0.37
N THR A 87 10.05 20.55 0.61
CA THR A 87 10.55 20.75 1.97
C THR A 87 9.68 21.75 2.73
N TYR A 88 9.34 22.89 2.11
CA TYR A 88 8.44 23.87 2.74
C TYR A 88 7.08 23.27 3.10
N MET A 89 6.47 22.49 2.19
CA MET A 89 5.22 21.76 2.49
C MET A 89 5.35 20.82 3.68
N SER A 90 6.44 20.04 3.75
CA SER A 90 6.71 19.18 4.90
C SER A 90 6.85 19.98 6.20
N THR A 91 7.45 21.18 6.18
CA THR A 91 7.50 22.06 7.37
C THR A 91 6.14 22.57 7.83
N LEU A 92 5.14 22.59 6.94
CA LEU A 92 3.75 22.91 7.25
C LEU A 92 2.96 21.68 7.75
N GLY A 93 3.60 20.51 7.84
CA GLY A 93 2.98 19.25 8.24
C GLY A 93 2.14 18.60 7.13
N ILE A 94 2.39 18.96 5.86
CA ILE A 94 1.70 18.40 4.69
C ILE A 94 2.55 17.26 4.15
N PRO A 95 2.13 15.99 4.28
CA PRO A 95 2.93 14.87 3.80
C PRO A 95 2.97 14.84 2.27
N VAL A 96 4.16 14.68 1.72
CA VAL A 96 4.39 14.57 0.27
C VAL A 96 4.88 13.16 -0.04
N VAL A 97 4.29 12.51 -1.04
CA VAL A 97 4.72 11.20 -1.54
C VAL A 97 5.06 11.32 -3.03
N GLY A 98 6.34 11.13 -3.37
CA GLY A 98 6.84 11.25 -4.73
C GLY A 98 7.00 9.91 -5.43
N PHE A 99 6.77 9.87 -6.75
CA PHE A 99 6.95 8.69 -7.59
C PHE A 99 7.71 9.05 -8.86
N GLY A 100 8.57 8.14 -9.33
CA GLY A 100 9.23 8.28 -10.61
C GLY A 100 10.47 7.40 -10.78
N GLN A 101 11.19 7.60 -11.89
CA GLN A 101 12.41 6.85 -12.16
C GLN A 101 13.59 7.31 -11.32
N GLY A 102 14.32 6.35 -10.74
CA GLY A 102 15.63 6.57 -10.13
C GLY A 102 15.58 6.63 -8.61
N ASN A 103 16.76 6.52 -8.00
CA ASN A 103 16.88 6.51 -6.54
C ASN A 103 17.35 7.88 -6.06
N VAL A 104 16.82 8.29 -4.91
CA VAL A 104 17.35 9.42 -4.16
C VAL A 104 18.73 9.03 -3.58
N PRO A 105 19.73 9.93 -3.62
CA PRO A 105 21.07 9.64 -3.10
C PRO A 105 21.10 9.37 -1.59
N ASP A 106 20.20 10.04 -0.85
CA ASP A 106 20.06 9.93 0.61
C ASP A 106 18.59 10.11 0.97
N GLN A 107 17.96 9.09 1.57
CA GLN A 107 16.55 9.15 1.96
C GLN A 107 16.28 10.19 3.05
N ASN A 108 17.28 10.53 3.86
CA ASN A 108 17.12 11.54 4.93
C ASN A 108 17.05 12.97 4.39
N ASN A 109 17.42 13.19 3.13
CA ASN A 109 17.44 14.49 2.47
C ASN A 109 16.39 14.60 1.35
N VAL A 110 15.39 13.73 1.38
CA VAL A 110 14.28 13.75 0.43
C VAL A 110 13.30 14.82 0.88
N PRO A 111 12.87 15.73 -0.02
CA PRO A 111 11.86 16.74 0.27
C PRO A 111 10.44 16.14 0.29
N ALA A 112 10.28 14.93 0.80
CA ALA A 112 9.04 14.18 0.85
C ALA A 112 9.12 13.15 1.98
N GLU A 113 7.97 12.74 2.48
CA GLU A 113 7.86 11.60 3.42
C GLU A 113 8.43 10.33 2.76
N GLN A 114 8.22 10.18 1.46
CA GLN A 114 8.78 9.09 0.68
C GLN A 114 9.02 9.47 -0.77
N TRP A 115 10.10 8.93 -1.36
CA TRP A 115 10.26 8.77 -2.79
C TRP A 115 10.15 7.29 -3.20
N VAL A 116 9.15 6.96 -4.02
CA VAL A 116 8.93 5.63 -4.60
C VAL A 116 9.70 5.52 -5.91
N SER A 117 10.84 4.84 -5.85
CA SER A 117 11.68 4.55 -7.01
C SER A 117 11.07 3.46 -7.89
N LEU A 118 10.87 3.78 -9.16
CA LEU A 118 10.20 2.93 -10.14
C LEU A 118 11.10 2.66 -11.35
N PRO A 119 10.90 1.53 -12.06
CA PRO A 119 11.51 1.36 -13.37
C PRO A 119 10.96 2.40 -14.36
N THR A 120 11.71 2.69 -15.41
CA THR A 120 11.24 3.55 -16.50
C THR A 120 10.07 2.89 -17.23
N ASP A 121 8.93 3.56 -17.27
CA ASP A 121 7.80 3.20 -18.12
C ASP A 121 7.16 4.49 -18.66
N LEU A 122 7.18 4.66 -19.99
CA LEU A 122 6.72 5.88 -20.64
C LEU A 122 5.20 6.00 -20.66
N LEU A 123 4.47 4.90 -20.42
CA LEU A 123 3.02 4.82 -20.54
C LEU A 123 2.34 4.71 -19.17
N ALA A 124 3.05 4.18 -18.16
CA ALA A 124 2.54 4.04 -16.80
C ALA A 124 2.30 5.40 -16.15
N PHE A 125 1.18 5.51 -15.44
CA PHE A 125 0.74 6.72 -14.77
C PHE A 125 1.75 7.19 -13.70
N GLU A 126 2.28 6.27 -12.91
CA GLU A 126 3.21 6.52 -11.81
C GLU A 126 4.57 7.10 -12.26
N ASN A 127 4.86 7.06 -13.57
CA ASN A 127 6.04 7.65 -14.19
C ASN A 127 5.76 9.00 -14.89
N GLN A 128 4.56 9.56 -14.76
CA GLN A 128 4.19 10.82 -15.40
C GLN A 128 4.23 12.00 -14.44
N TRP A 129 4.02 13.20 -14.98
CA TRP A 129 3.89 14.40 -14.18
C TRP A 129 2.46 14.53 -13.66
N TYR A 130 2.27 14.49 -12.35
CA TYR A 130 0.95 14.66 -11.74
C TYR A 130 1.04 15.26 -10.34
N LEU A 131 -0.05 15.90 -9.91
CA LEU A 131 -0.30 16.31 -8.53
C LEU A 131 -1.71 15.87 -8.15
N ILE A 132 -1.86 15.19 -7.01
CA ILE A 132 -3.15 14.71 -6.53
C ILE A 132 -3.28 14.99 -5.04
N SER A 133 -4.43 15.52 -4.64
CA SER A 133 -4.81 15.57 -3.23
C SER A 133 -6.32 15.44 -3.06
N ALA A 134 -6.74 14.81 -1.97
CA ALA A 134 -8.15 14.66 -1.60
C ALA A 134 -8.63 15.79 -0.66
N SER A 135 -7.72 16.53 -0.02
CA SER A 135 -8.03 17.59 0.95
C SER A 135 -7.03 18.74 0.75
N PRO A 136 -7.37 20.02 1.02
CA PRO A 136 -8.67 20.54 1.45
C PRO A 136 -9.73 20.58 0.34
N ASN A 137 -9.30 20.66 -0.92
CA ASN A 137 -10.16 20.63 -2.09
C ASN A 137 -9.69 19.48 -2.99
N PRO A 138 -10.52 18.44 -3.21
CA PRO A 138 -10.17 17.32 -4.06
C PRO A 138 -9.76 17.81 -5.45
N ILE A 139 -8.54 17.47 -5.88
CA ILE A 139 -8.03 17.80 -7.20
C ILE A 139 -7.02 16.78 -7.69
N ILE A 140 -7.10 16.48 -8.98
CA ILE A 140 -6.12 15.69 -9.72
C ILE A 140 -5.69 16.46 -10.96
N PHE A 141 -4.39 16.64 -11.12
CA PHE A 141 -3.75 17.06 -12.36
C PHE A 141 -2.86 15.93 -12.86
N ILE A 142 -2.91 15.63 -14.17
CA ILE A 142 -2.00 14.68 -14.81
C ILE A 142 -1.58 15.23 -16.17
N GLY A 143 -0.29 15.19 -16.46
CA GLY A 143 0.32 15.46 -17.76
C GLY A 143 1.21 14.30 -18.19
N TRP A 144 0.74 13.53 -19.17
CA TRP A 144 1.56 12.55 -19.86
C TRP A 144 2.54 13.25 -20.78
N GLU A 145 3.81 12.84 -20.71
CA GLU A 145 4.81 13.26 -21.68
C GLU A 145 4.62 12.46 -22.97
N THR A 146 4.24 13.13 -24.06
CA THR A 146 3.93 12.49 -25.36
C THR A 146 5.03 12.69 -26.39
N SER A 147 6.14 13.33 -26.01
CA SER A 147 7.32 13.46 -26.86
C SER A 147 8.01 12.12 -27.15
N SER A 148 9.01 12.15 -28.03
CA SER A 148 9.78 10.95 -28.37
C SER A 148 10.39 10.30 -27.13
N ALA A 149 10.56 8.98 -27.17
CA ALA A 149 11.11 8.22 -26.06
C ALA A 149 12.52 8.68 -25.65
N GLU A 150 13.31 9.20 -26.59
CA GLU A 150 14.64 9.75 -26.36
C GLU A 150 14.63 11.03 -25.53
N LEU A 151 13.50 11.76 -25.54
CA LEU A 151 13.33 12.98 -24.75
C LEU A 151 12.71 12.70 -23.38
N PHE A 152 12.13 11.50 -23.15
CA PHE A 152 11.37 11.21 -21.93
C PHE A 152 12.12 11.58 -20.66
N GLY A 153 11.55 12.48 -19.85
CA GLY A 153 12.14 12.87 -18.57
C GLY A 153 13.42 13.72 -18.65
N LEU A 154 13.91 14.06 -19.85
CA LEU A 154 15.08 14.94 -20.05
C LEU A 154 14.66 16.40 -20.22
N GLY A 155 15.44 17.36 -19.73
CA GLY A 155 15.16 18.79 -19.94
C GLY A 155 13.89 19.31 -19.25
N GLY A 156 13.54 20.55 -19.56
CA GLY A 156 12.38 21.27 -18.99
C GLY A 156 11.17 21.26 -19.91
N ILE A 157 10.04 21.80 -19.44
CA ILE A 157 8.79 21.88 -20.21
C ILE A 157 8.89 22.71 -21.50
N SER A 158 9.91 23.57 -21.61
CA SER A 158 10.14 24.43 -22.78
C SER A 158 11.26 23.91 -23.70
N THR A 159 11.79 22.71 -23.43
CA THR A 159 12.80 22.09 -24.29
C THR A 159 12.19 21.76 -25.65
N GLU A 160 12.92 22.02 -26.73
CA GLU A 160 12.45 21.76 -28.10
C GLU A 160 12.06 20.28 -28.27
N GLY A 161 10.90 20.03 -28.90
CA GLY A 161 10.36 18.69 -29.10
C GLY A 161 9.65 18.09 -27.89
N LYS A 162 9.58 18.79 -26.75
CA LYS A 162 8.75 18.38 -25.61
C LYS A 162 7.28 18.62 -25.87
N GLU A 163 6.49 17.59 -25.62
CA GLU A 163 5.05 17.63 -25.77
C GLU A 163 4.40 16.93 -24.58
N PHE A 164 3.29 17.51 -24.13
CA PHE A 164 2.50 16.97 -23.03
C PHE A 164 1.03 17.00 -23.39
N ARG A 165 0.30 15.98 -22.93
CA ARG A 165 -1.16 15.92 -22.98
C ARG A 165 -1.69 15.40 -21.66
N GLY A 166 -2.84 15.89 -21.23
CA GLY A 166 -3.34 15.52 -19.92
C GLY A 166 -4.68 16.14 -19.59
N PHE A 167 -5.00 16.15 -18.31
CA PHE A 167 -6.22 16.76 -17.81
C PHE A 167 -6.07 17.22 -16.36
N VAL A 168 -7.00 18.08 -15.95
CA VAL A 168 -7.29 18.36 -14.54
C VAL A 168 -8.74 17.99 -14.27
N SER A 169 -9.03 17.46 -13.08
CA SER A 169 -10.38 17.18 -12.60
C SER A 169 -10.49 17.34 -11.09
N ASN A 170 -11.70 17.60 -10.61
CA ASN A 170 -12.08 17.58 -9.20
C ASN A 170 -13.12 16.50 -8.88
N ASP A 171 -13.35 15.54 -9.78
CA ASP A 171 -14.26 14.42 -9.53
C ASP A 171 -13.60 13.41 -8.58
N GLU A 172 -14.16 13.29 -7.38
CA GLU A 172 -13.67 12.44 -6.29
C GLU A 172 -13.48 10.99 -6.71
N ARG A 173 -14.31 10.47 -7.64
CA ARG A 173 -14.20 9.08 -8.11
C ARG A 173 -12.87 8.80 -8.79
N ILE A 174 -12.31 9.79 -9.49
CA ILE A 174 -11.00 9.66 -10.14
C ILE A 174 -9.90 9.80 -9.10
N ILE A 175 -10.04 10.79 -8.22
CA ILE A 175 -9.06 11.11 -7.20
C ILE A 175 -8.87 9.91 -6.28
N ASP A 176 -9.96 9.35 -5.77
CA ASP A 176 -9.97 8.14 -4.95
C ASP A 176 -9.36 6.95 -5.70
N ALA A 177 -9.74 6.74 -6.96
CA ALA A 177 -9.21 5.63 -7.75
C ALA A 177 -7.71 5.77 -8.05
N ALA A 178 -7.22 7.00 -8.25
CA ALA A 178 -5.81 7.30 -8.50
C ALA A 178 -4.97 7.18 -7.22
N ILE A 179 -5.44 7.75 -6.10
CA ILE A 179 -4.79 7.63 -4.79
C ILE A 179 -4.73 6.15 -4.38
N ASN A 180 -5.83 5.41 -4.48
CA ASN A 180 -5.85 3.97 -4.18
C ASN A 180 -4.87 3.17 -5.08
N TYR A 181 -4.70 3.59 -6.33
CA TYR A 181 -3.68 3.00 -7.20
C TYR A 181 -2.26 3.30 -6.71
N LEU A 182 -1.95 4.57 -6.44
CA LEU A 182 -0.63 5.01 -5.99
C LEU A 182 -0.25 4.42 -4.63
N GLU A 183 -1.19 4.34 -3.68
CA GLU A 183 -0.97 3.68 -2.40
C GLU A 183 -0.64 2.20 -2.55
N ARG A 184 -1.29 1.51 -3.50
CA ARG A 184 -0.91 0.13 -3.83
C ARG A 184 0.49 0.07 -4.45
N VAL A 185 0.86 0.99 -5.34
CA VAL A 185 2.22 1.07 -5.91
C VAL A 185 3.25 1.34 -4.81
N ARG A 186 2.97 2.26 -3.89
CA ARG A 186 3.77 2.59 -2.70
C ARG A 186 4.02 1.34 -1.86
N LYS A 187 2.94 0.65 -1.47
CA LYS A 187 2.96 -0.60 -0.69
C LYS A 187 3.67 -1.76 -1.39
N GLN A 188 3.63 -1.82 -2.73
CA GLN A 188 4.37 -2.82 -3.51
C GLN A 188 5.88 -2.55 -3.57
N ASN A 189 6.32 -1.31 -3.34
CA ASN A 189 7.72 -0.90 -3.38
C ASN A 189 8.30 -0.67 -1.97
N GLY A 190 7.69 -1.23 -0.93
CA GLY A 190 8.28 -1.23 0.40
C GLY A 190 9.47 -2.20 0.57
N PRO A 191 9.99 -2.36 1.80
CA PRO A 191 11.28 -3.01 2.05
C PRO A 191 11.33 -4.45 1.57
N THR A 192 12.42 -4.81 0.91
CA THR A 192 12.68 -6.18 0.45
C THR A 192 13.70 -6.91 1.31
N ALA A 193 14.44 -6.20 2.16
CA ALA A 193 15.45 -6.78 3.04
C ALA A 193 14.81 -7.66 4.13
N SER A 194 15.57 -8.64 4.62
CA SER A 194 15.21 -9.34 5.85
C SER A 194 15.89 -8.66 7.03
N LEU A 195 15.08 -8.18 7.96
CA LEU A 195 15.48 -7.32 9.07
C LEU A 195 14.73 -7.71 10.35
N PRO A 196 15.26 -7.41 11.54
CA PRO A 196 14.48 -7.42 12.77
C PRO A 196 13.20 -6.59 12.62
N LEU A 197 12.11 -6.99 13.26
CA LEU A 197 10.78 -6.39 13.09
C LEU A 197 10.78 -4.87 13.36
N MET A 198 11.48 -4.42 14.40
CA MET A 198 11.60 -3.00 14.72
C MET A 198 12.31 -2.19 13.64
N LYS A 199 13.39 -2.73 13.06
CA LYS A 199 14.08 -2.07 11.93
C LYS A 199 13.21 -2.05 10.68
N LEU A 200 12.40 -3.09 10.49
CA LEU A 200 11.44 -3.11 9.40
C LEU A 200 10.39 -2.01 9.56
N SER A 201 9.97 -1.69 10.79
CA SER A 201 9.08 -0.55 11.08
C SER A 201 9.66 0.78 10.61
N GLU A 202 10.96 1.00 10.81
CA GLU A 202 11.65 2.22 10.38
C GLU A 202 11.73 2.34 8.85
N GLU A 203 11.75 1.21 8.13
CA GLU A 203 11.85 1.18 6.67
C GLU A 203 10.49 1.10 5.96
N ILE A 204 9.40 0.74 6.66
CA ILE A 204 8.07 0.70 6.07
C ILE A 204 7.64 2.13 5.76
N PRO A 205 7.45 2.48 4.48
CA PRO A 205 7.44 3.87 4.10
C PRO A 205 6.01 4.39 4.00
N PHE A 206 5.06 3.80 4.74
CA PHE A 206 3.65 4.16 4.75
C PHE A 206 3.09 3.99 6.17
N PRO A 207 2.08 4.81 6.56
CA PRO A 207 1.51 4.72 7.89
C PRO A 207 0.83 3.37 8.12
N ILE A 208 0.92 2.86 9.35
CA ILE A 208 0.33 1.59 9.77
C ILE A 208 -0.60 1.88 10.94
N SER A 209 -1.92 1.87 10.71
CA SER A 209 -2.91 2.13 11.76
C SER A 209 -3.58 0.85 12.26
N ARG A 210 -3.65 -0.19 11.41
CA ARG A 210 -4.36 -1.45 11.70
C ARG A 210 -3.57 -2.64 11.21
N ILE A 211 -3.24 -3.56 12.13
CA ILE A 211 -2.45 -4.75 11.84
C ILE A 211 -3.31 -5.98 12.10
N MET A 212 -3.41 -6.88 11.12
CA MET A 212 -4.02 -8.19 11.30
C MET A 212 -2.94 -9.25 11.47
N MET A 213 -2.86 -9.86 12.64
CA MET A 213 -1.85 -10.87 12.97
C MET A 213 -2.49 -12.25 13.14
N VAL A 214 -1.90 -13.29 12.54
CA VAL A 214 -2.33 -14.68 12.80
C VAL A 214 -2.03 -15.09 14.24
N THR A 215 -3.00 -15.70 14.91
CA THR A 215 -2.83 -16.33 16.23
C THR A 215 -3.46 -17.72 16.31
N ASP A 216 -3.20 -18.45 17.39
CA ASP A 216 -3.71 -19.80 17.65
C ASP A 216 -4.00 -20.03 19.15
N ASP A 217 -4.19 -21.31 19.53
CA ASP A 217 -4.47 -21.79 20.89
C ASP A 217 -3.21 -22.01 21.75
N ASN A 218 -2.17 -21.19 21.55
CA ASN A 218 -0.88 -21.24 22.25
C ASN A 218 -0.12 -22.57 22.07
N GLN A 219 -0.29 -23.22 20.92
CA GLN A 219 0.41 -24.46 20.58
C GLN A 219 1.66 -24.22 19.72
N ASN A 220 1.85 -23.01 19.20
CA ASN A 220 2.94 -22.65 18.31
C ASN A 220 3.85 -21.57 18.92
N GLU A 221 5.03 -21.99 19.37
CA GLU A 221 6.05 -21.12 19.98
C GLU A 221 6.46 -19.92 19.07
N GLN A 222 6.39 -20.08 17.74
CA GLN A 222 6.68 -18.99 16.81
C GLN A 222 5.57 -17.95 16.80
N ILE A 223 4.30 -18.35 16.93
CA ILE A 223 3.16 -17.42 17.06
C ILE A 223 3.23 -16.70 18.40
N ASP A 224 3.61 -17.40 19.47
CA ASP A 224 3.80 -16.79 20.78
C ASP A 224 4.90 -15.73 20.76
N SER A 225 6.07 -16.05 20.18
CA SER A 225 7.18 -15.11 20.02
C SER A 225 6.79 -13.92 19.13
N MET A 226 6.01 -14.17 18.09
CA MET A 226 5.48 -13.12 17.19
C MET A 226 4.56 -12.16 17.94
N ARG A 227 3.76 -12.65 18.90
CA ARG A 227 2.84 -11.85 19.72
C ARG A 227 3.55 -10.95 20.73
N GLU A 228 4.70 -11.38 21.24
CA GLU A 228 5.55 -10.54 22.08
C GLU A 228 6.15 -9.38 21.26
N GLU A 229 6.70 -9.68 20.09
CA GLU A 229 7.38 -8.69 19.22
C GLU A 229 6.41 -7.70 18.57
N ILE A 230 5.19 -8.13 18.20
CA ILE A 230 4.19 -7.22 17.63
C ILE A 230 3.81 -6.11 18.61
N SER A 231 3.95 -6.32 19.92
CA SER A 231 3.58 -5.31 20.92
C SER A 231 4.40 -4.03 20.74
N SER A 232 5.72 -4.18 20.63
CA SER A 232 6.63 -3.04 20.41
C SER A 232 6.42 -2.41 19.04
N PHE A 233 6.24 -3.25 18.00
CA PHE A 233 6.01 -2.77 16.64
C PHE A 233 4.71 -1.96 16.53
N ALA A 234 3.62 -2.45 17.12
CA ALA A 234 2.33 -1.75 17.10
C ALA A 234 2.37 -0.46 17.93
N ALA A 235 3.08 -0.45 19.06
CA ALA A 235 3.20 0.73 19.91
C ALA A 235 3.91 1.90 19.20
N GLU A 236 5.02 1.65 18.50
CA GLU A 236 5.72 2.68 17.72
C GLU A 236 4.87 3.27 16.59
N ASN A 237 3.92 2.49 16.07
CA ASN A 237 3.02 2.93 15.00
C ASN A 237 1.65 3.42 15.51
N GLU A 238 1.42 3.43 16.83
CA GLU A 238 0.10 3.66 17.44
C GLU A 238 -1.01 2.79 16.82
N ALA A 239 -0.66 1.55 16.43
CA ALA A 239 -1.49 0.69 15.61
C ALA A 239 -2.44 -0.20 16.43
N TYR A 240 -3.67 -0.36 15.94
CA TYR A 240 -4.65 -1.31 16.46
C TYR A 240 -4.33 -2.74 15.99
N VAL A 241 -4.25 -3.70 16.92
CA VAL A 241 -3.92 -5.10 16.60
C VAL A 241 -5.18 -5.98 16.58
N MET A 242 -5.40 -6.66 15.45
CA MET A 242 -6.44 -7.68 15.29
C MET A 242 -5.81 -9.06 15.22
N LEU A 243 -6.04 -9.87 16.25
CA LEU A 243 -5.63 -11.26 16.25
C LEU A 243 -6.62 -12.11 15.46
N TYR A 244 -6.18 -12.76 14.40
CA TYR A 244 -6.98 -13.68 13.59
C TYR A 244 -6.69 -15.13 14.05
N ASP A 245 -7.62 -15.71 14.81
CA ASP A 245 -7.46 -17.04 15.39
C ASP A 245 -7.75 -18.15 14.37
N ILE A 246 -6.69 -18.80 13.88
CA ILE A 246 -6.80 -19.90 12.91
C ILE A 246 -7.27 -21.21 13.54
N SER A 247 -7.14 -21.37 14.86
CA SER A 247 -7.56 -22.58 15.59
C SER A 247 -9.09 -22.68 15.70
N ALA A 248 -9.80 -21.55 15.61
CA ALA A 248 -11.26 -21.50 15.62
C ALA A 248 -11.92 -22.06 14.36
N ALA A 249 -11.18 -22.22 13.26
CA ALA A 249 -11.73 -22.69 11.99
C ALA A 249 -12.27 -24.12 12.07
N SER A 250 -13.53 -24.31 11.68
CA SER A 250 -14.21 -25.60 11.69
C SER A 250 -15.11 -25.76 10.47
N TYR A 251 -15.14 -26.97 9.89
CA TYR A 251 -16.08 -27.33 8.83
C TYR A 251 -17.49 -27.62 9.34
N LEU A 252 -17.67 -27.77 10.65
CA LEU A 252 -18.90 -28.32 11.24
C LEU A 252 -19.69 -27.31 12.06
N VAL A 253 -19.02 -26.30 12.63
CA VAL A 253 -19.61 -25.38 13.61
C VAL A 253 -19.08 -23.98 13.33
N ASN A 254 -19.96 -22.99 13.35
CA ASN A 254 -19.55 -21.58 13.35
C ASN A 254 -18.95 -21.25 14.73
N PRO A 255 -17.71 -20.72 14.82
CA PRO A 255 -17.10 -20.39 16.10
C PRO A 255 -17.77 -19.22 16.83
N TYR A 256 -18.63 -18.44 16.16
CA TYR A 256 -19.46 -17.42 16.79
C TYR A 256 -20.77 -18.03 17.34
N PRO A 257 -21.30 -17.53 18.47
CA PRO A 257 -22.51 -18.07 19.09
C PRO A 257 -23.73 -17.94 18.17
N SER A 258 -24.61 -18.94 18.18
CA SER A 258 -25.88 -18.96 17.43
C SER A 258 -27.03 -18.33 18.23
N GLY A 259 -27.76 -17.39 17.63
CA GLY A 259 -28.94 -16.71 18.22
C GLY A 259 -29.62 -15.76 17.22
N GLU A 260 -30.79 -15.19 17.56
CA GLU A 260 -31.69 -14.39 16.66
C GLU A 260 -31.03 -13.20 15.92
N VAL A 261 -29.79 -12.83 16.26
CA VAL A 261 -28.94 -11.85 15.57
C VAL A 261 -28.24 -12.50 14.35
N GLU A 262 -28.92 -13.43 13.69
CA GLU A 262 -28.33 -14.53 12.91
C GLU A 262 -27.95 -14.18 11.47
N LYS A 263 -27.75 -12.91 11.11
CA LYS A 263 -27.42 -12.56 9.71
C LYS A 263 -26.23 -11.60 9.50
N THR A 264 -25.61 -11.09 10.57
CA THR A 264 -24.60 -10.02 10.44
C THR A 264 -23.44 -10.07 11.44
N SER A 265 -23.31 -11.08 12.30
CA SER A 265 -22.44 -11.01 13.49
C SER A 265 -21.02 -11.61 13.34
N THR A 266 -20.41 -11.51 12.16
CA THR A 266 -18.95 -11.55 12.06
C THR A 266 -18.43 -10.18 12.51
N LYS A 267 -17.97 -10.09 13.77
CA LYS A 267 -17.37 -8.88 14.32
C LYS A 267 -16.01 -9.18 14.95
N VAL A 268 -15.22 -8.13 15.13
CA VAL A 268 -14.09 -8.13 16.07
C VAL A 268 -14.64 -8.30 17.50
N LEU A 269 -14.04 -9.22 18.24
CA LEU A 269 -14.40 -9.58 19.61
C LEU A 269 -13.38 -8.99 20.60
N HIS A 270 -13.87 -8.65 21.78
CA HIS A 270 -13.03 -8.19 22.89
C HIS A 270 -13.12 -9.15 24.08
N THR A 271 -12.32 -8.92 25.13
CA THR A 271 -12.15 -9.81 26.29
C THR A 271 -13.47 -10.31 26.89
N GLN A 272 -14.46 -9.43 27.07
CA GLN A 272 -15.77 -9.81 27.60
C GLN A 272 -16.51 -10.81 26.70
N ASP A 273 -16.53 -10.58 25.38
CA ASP A 273 -17.19 -11.48 24.43
C ASP A 273 -16.50 -12.86 24.44
N LEU A 274 -15.17 -12.86 24.45
CA LEU A 274 -14.34 -14.07 24.41
C LEU A 274 -14.49 -14.94 25.67
N GLY A 275 -14.52 -14.31 26.85
CA GLY A 275 -14.76 -14.99 28.11
C GLY A 275 -16.13 -15.68 28.16
N LEU A 276 -17.18 -15.01 27.68
CA LEU A 276 -18.52 -15.61 27.55
C LEU A 276 -18.56 -16.80 26.58
N MET A 277 -17.67 -16.81 25.59
CA MET A 277 -17.52 -17.89 24.61
C MET A 277 -16.59 -19.01 25.08
N GLY A 278 -16.03 -18.93 26.29
CA GLY A 278 -15.11 -19.92 26.84
C GLY A 278 -13.73 -19.94 26.15
N ARG A 279 -13.32 -18.81 25.56
CA ARG A 279 -12.05 -18.66 24.83
C ARG A 279 -10.98 -18.02 25.70
N GLU A 280 -10.73 -18.60 26.88
CA GLU A 280 -9.85 -18.00 27.90
C GLU A 280 -8.44 -17.70 27.38
N TYR A 281 -7.87 -18.59 26.55
CA TYR A 281 -6.56 -18.36 25.94
C TYR A 281 -6.49 -17.06 25.12
N LEU A 282 -7.57 -16.67 24.43
CA LEU A 282 -7.65 -15.41 23.69
C LEU A 282 -7.82 -14.21 24.62
N VAL A 283 -8.48 -14.39 25.76
CA VAL A 283 -8.56 -13.35 26.80
C VAL A 283 -7.17 -13.06 27.33
N GLU A 284 -6.40 -14.09 27.69
CA GLU A 284 -5.01 -13.94 28.15
C GLU A 284 -4.13 -13.25 27.10
N GLN A 285 -4.27 -13.62 25.81
CA GLN A 285 -3.54 -12.98 24.72
C GLN A 285 -3.90 -11.49 24.55
N LEU A 286 -5.19 -11.13 24.65
CA LEU A 286 -5.62 -9.73 24.59
C LEU A 286 -5.14 -8.93 25.80
N ASP A 287 -5.21 -9.52 26.99
CA ASP A 287 -4.74 -8.87 28.21
C ASP A 287 -3.24 -8.57 28.15
N HIS A 288 -2.44 -9.47 27.57
CA HIS A 288 -1.03 -9.20 27.30
C HIS A 288 -0.84 -7.96 26.41
N LEU A 289 -1.58 -7.84 25.30
CA LEU A 289 -1.48 -6.68 24.41
C LEU A 289 -1.98 -5.39 25.08
N ASN A 290 -3.11 -5.46 25.80
CA ASN A 290 -3.69 -4.31 26.49
C ASN A 290 -2.79 -3.80 27.63
N ASN A 291 -2.06 -4.69 28.31
CA ASN A 291 -1.07 -4.31 29.32
C ASN A 291 0.12 -3.53 28.74
N ASN A 292 0.35 -3.64 27.43
CA ASN A 292 1.31 -2.85 26.68
C ASN A 292 0.66 -1.59 26.05
N GLU A 293 -0.48 -1.14 26.60
CA GLU A 293 -1.26 0.03 26.17
C GLU A 293 -1.79 -0.05 24.72
N LEU A 294 -1.80 -1.24 24.12
CA LEU A 294 -2.33 -1.42 22.77
C LEU A 294 -3.83 -1.65 22.79
N CYS A 295 -4.53 -1.05 21.83
CA CYS A 295 -5.90 -1.42 21.54
C CYS A 295 -5.90 -2.68 20.66
N ALA A 296 -6.56 -3.74 21.15
CA ALA A 296 -6.61 -5.02 20.44
C ALA A 296 -7.99 -5.69 20.43
N GLY A 297 -8.20 -6.57 19.45
CA GLY A 297 -9.38 -7.41 19.36
C GLY A 297 -9.10 -8.71 18.59
N VAL A 298 -10.06 -9.62 18.59
CA VAL A 298 -9.92 -10.96 18.00
C VAL A 298 -10.97 -11.21 16.93
N ILE A 299 -10.57 -11.85 15.84
CA ILE A 299 -11.44 -12.40 14.81
C ILE A 299 -11.32 -13.91 14.84
N LEU A 300 -12.45 -14.61 14.92
CA LEU A 300 -12.48 -16.07 14.88
C LEU A 300 -12.62 -16.53 13.43
N ALA A 301 -11.68 -17.36 12.96
CA ALA A 301 -11.77 -17.90 11.62
C ALA A 301 -13.03 -18.78 11.46
N THR A 302 -13.98 -18.38 10.61
CA THR A 302 -15.16 -19.20 10.31
C THR A 302 -14.91 -20.21 9.19
N GLU A 303 -13.84 -20.01 8.41
CA GLU A 303 -13.42 -20.90 7.32
C GLU A 303 -11.92 -21.17 7.40
N HIS A 304 -11.49 -22.29 6.81
CA HIS A 304 -10.08 -22.61 6.66
C HIS A 304 -9.41 -21.82 5.53
N GLY A 305 -8.13 -21.55 5.71
CA GLY A 305 -7.25 -20.97 4.69
C GLY A 305 -7.24 -19.45 4.64
N PHE A 306 -6.21 -18.90 4.00
CA PHE A 306 -5.94 -17.46 4.03
C PHE A 306 -6.79 -16.59 3.09
N LYS A 307 -7.63 -17.20 2.24
CA LYS A 307 -8.63 -16.42 1.49
C LYS A 307 -9.62 -15.73 2.40
N HIS A 308 -9.97 -16.38 3.52
CA HIS A 308 -10.91 -15.81 4.48
C HIS A 308 -10.25 -14.73 5.34
N LEU A 309 -9.01 -14.94 5.76
CA LEU A 309 -8.19 -13.91 6.40
C LEU A 309 -8.08 -12.66 5.52
N ALA A 310 -7.76 -12.82 4.23
CA ALA A 310 -7.69 -11.71 3.29
C ALA A 310 -8.98 -10.88 3.22
N LYS A 311 -10.14 -11.53 3.16
CA LYS A 311 -11.44 -10.84 3.17
C LYS A 311 -11.67 -10.03 4.45
N TRP A 312 -11.29 -10.59 5.59
CA TRP A 312 -11.36 -9.92 6.88
C TRP A 312 -10.41 -8.73 6.96
N ALA A 313 -9.17 -8.91 6.51
CA ALA A 313 -8.19 -7.83 6.44
C ALA A 313 -8.71 -6.66 5.58
N GLU A 314 -9.34 -6.97 4.43
CA GLU A 314 -9.95 -5.96 3.56
C GLU A 314 -11.17 -5.29 4.21
N SER A 315 -12.08 -6.06 4.84
CA SER A 315 -13.28 -5.49 5.48
C SER A 315 -12.97 -4.63 6.70
N GLU A 316 -11.90 -4.97 7.42
CA GLU A 316 -11.43 -4.26 8.59
C GLU A 316 -10.39 -3.17 8.26
N ASN A 317 -10.16 -2.88 6.97
CA ASN A 317 -9.18 -1.90 6.50
C ASN A 317 -7.79 -2.09 7.14
N ALA A 318 -7.31 -3.33 7.22
CA ALA A 318 -5.97 -3.61 7.70
C ALA A 318 -4.93 -3.03 6.73
N ASP A 319 -3.94 -2.32 7.28
CA ASP A 319 -2.81 -1.79 6.52
C ASP A 319 -1.73 -2.84 6.28
N LEU A 320 -1.69 -3.83 7.17
CA LEU A 320 -0.65 -4.85 7.24
C LEU A 320 -1.22 -6.16 7.75
N ILE A 321 -0.73 -7.28 7.19
CA ILE A 321 -0.99 -8.62 7.71
C ILE A 321 0.33 -9.20 8.24
N MET A 322 0.32 -9.87 9.38
CA MET A 322 1.49 -10.55 9.94
C MET A 322 1.23 -12.05 10.07
N ILE A 323 2.14 -12.86 9.51
CA ILE A 323 2.08 -14.32 9.60
C ILE A 323 3.42 -14.91 10.06
N PRO A 324 3.43 -16.06 10.74
CA PRO A 324 4.67 -16.75 11.07
C PRO A 324 5.29 -17.42 9.83
N GLN A 325 6.62 -17.56 9.80
CA GLN A 325 7.35 -18.18 8.69
C GLN A 325 6.89 -19.63 8.44
N SER A 326 6.48 -20.35 9.48
CA SER A 326 5.91 -21.69 9.35
C SER A 326 4.76 -21.78 8.35
N LEU A 327 4.04 -20.69 8.06
CA LEU A 327 2.94 -20.63 7.09
C LEU A 327 3.37 -20.16 5.69
N VAL A 328 4.67 -19.97 5.44
CA VAL A 328 5.19 -19.74 4.07
C VAL A 328 5.08 -21.02 3.24
N ASN A 329 5.57 -22.13 3.80
CA ASN A 329 5.50 -23.45 3.19
C ASN A 329 5.20 -24.50 4.28
N PRO A 330 3.94 -24.56 4.75
CA PRO A 330 3.58 -25.41 5.88
C PRO A 330 3.47 -26.88 5.47
N GLY A 331 3.16 -27.74 6.44
CA GLY A 331 2.89 -29.16 6.22
C GLY A 331 1.76 -29.43 5.22
N LEU A 332 1.67 -30.67 4.73
CA LEU A 332 0.69 -31.05 3.70
C LEU A 332 -0.75 -30.69 4.05
N ILE A 333 -1.17 -30.92 5.30
CA ILE A 333 -2.55 -30.67 5.75
C ILE A 333 -2.90 -29.19 5.66
N ASP A 334 -2.03 -28.31 6.13
CA ASP A 334 -2.27 -26.85 6.09
C ASP A 334 -2.21 -26.29 4.67
N ARG A 335 -1.37 -26.87 3.80
CA ARG A 335 -1.37 -26.56 2.38
C ARG A 335 -2.69 -26.92 1.70
N ILE A 336 -3.29 -28.07 2.04
CA ILE A 336 -4.61 -28.49 1.55
C ILE A 336 -5.70 -27.55 2.07
N LYS A 337 -5.64 -27.18 3.35
CA LYS A 337 -6.56 -26.19 3.96
C LYS A 337 -6.37 -24.77 3.42
N GLY A 338 -5.25 -24.48 2.77
CA GLY A 338 -4.99 -23.19 2.12
C GLY A 338 -4.30 -22.14 3.01
N TYR A 339 -3.62 -22.55 4.08
CA TYR A 339 -2.87 -21.66 4.97
C TYR A 339 -1.44 -21.42 4.46
N THR A 340 -1.28 -20.91 3.24
CA THR A 340 0.05 -20.65 2.66
C THR A 340 0.21 -19.19 2.28
N LEU A 341 1.41 -18.62 2.48
CA LEU A 341 1.73 -17.26 2.03
C LEU A 341 1.32 -17.03 0.56
N ARG A 342 1.53 -18.03 -0.29
CA ARG A 342 1.06 -18.00 -1.69
C ARG A 342 -0.44 -17.75 -1.80
N LYS A 343 -1.26 -18.48 -1.04
CA LYS A 343 -2.72 -18.31 -1.07
C LYS A 343 -3.14 -16.94 -0.54
N LEU A 344 -2.41 -16.39 0.43
CA LEU A 344 -2.64 -15.04 0.93
C LEU A 344 -2.31 -13.98 -0.13
N LEU A 345 -1.12 -14.06 -0.75
CA LEU A 345 -0.71 -13.17 -1.85
C LEU A 345 -1.63 -13.28 -3.09
N GLU A 346 -2.21 -14.45 -3.36
CA GLU A 346 -3.22 -14.62 -4.42
C GLU A 346 -4.54 -13.90 -4.07
N ALA A 347 -4.85 -13.75 -2.78
CA ALA A 347 -6.14 -13.30 -2.28
C ALA A 347 -6.20 -11.81 -1.93
N THR A 348 -5.08 -11.15 -1.60
CA THR A 348 -5.07 -9.73 -1.21
C THR A 348 -3.90 -8.95 -1.80
N THR A 349 -4.01 -7.62 -1.78
CA THR A 349 -2.92 -6.68 -2.07
C THR A 349 -2.36 -6.02 -0.81
N ILE A 350 -2.92 -6.31 0.37
CA ILE A 350 -2.40 -5.80 1.65
C ILE A 350 -0.99 -6.37 1.87
N PRO A 351 0.00 -5.55 2.25
CA PRO A 351 1.34 -6.00 2.60
C PRO A 351 1.34 -7.05 3.71
N ILE A 352 2.21 -8.04 3.58
CA ILE A 352 2.33 -9.16 4.51
C ILE A 352 3.74 -9.16 5.10
N ILE A 353 3.85 -8.98 6.41
CA ILE A 353 5.08 -9.30 7.14
C ILE A 353 5.09 -10.80 7.43
N VAL A 354 6.17 -11.45 7.04
CA VAL A 354 6.48 -12.79 7.49
C VAL A 354 7.49 -12.69 8.62
N TYR A 355 7.08 -13.15 9.80
CA TYR A 355 7.92 -13.19 10.98
C TYR A 355 8.61 -14.54 11.10
N LYS A 356 9.93 -14.55 11.18
CA LYS A 356 10.70 -15.77 11.41
C LYS A 356 11.11 -15.90 12.87
N ASP A 357 11.77 -14.88 13.40
CA ASP A 357 12.23 -14.78 14.78
C ASP A 357 12.56 -13.31 15.09
N SER A 358 13.01 -13.02 16.31
CA SER A 358 13.37 -11.66 16.75
C SER A 358 14.49 -11.01 15.93
N THR A 359 15.27 -11.80 15.18
CA THR A 359 16.38 -11.29 14.35
C THR A 359 15.98 -11.07 12.89
N SER A 360 14.86 -11.65 12.45
CA SER A 360 14.53 -11.75 11.04
C SER A 360 13.02 -11.76 10.79
N SER A 361 12.58 -10.78 10.03
CA SER A 361 11.27 -10.61 9.44
C SER A 361 11.45 -10.03 8.04
N TRP A 362 10.45 -10.18 7.17
CA TRP A 362 10.49 -9.54 5.85
C TRP A 362 9.08 -9.27 5.33
N MET A 363 8.95 -8.26 4.49
CA MET A 363 7.67 -7.89 3.90
C MET A 363 7.51 -8.47 2.49
N ARG A 364 6.29 -8.90 2.16
CA ARG A 364 5.86 -9.27 0.82
C ARG A 364 4.53 -8.62 0.52
N THR A 365 4.44 -8.03 -0.66
CA THR A 365 3.19 -7.51 -1.21
C THR A 365 2.95 -8.23 -2.52
N ARG A 366 1.69 -8.45 -2.88
CA ARG A 366 1.36 -9.03 -4.19
C ARG A 366 1.91 -8.13 -5.30
N LYS A 367 2.98 -8.59 -5.96
CA LYS A 367 3.41 -8.09 -7.27
C LYS A 367 2.76 -8.94 -8.36
N ALA A 368 2.58 -8.39 -9.55
CA ALA A 368 2.16 -9.21 -10.68
C ALA A 368 3.28 -10.25 -10.95
N PHE A 369 3.05 -11.51 -10.59
CA PHE A 369 4.00 -12.59 -10.89
C PHE A 369 4.10 -12.76 -12.40
N LYS A 370 5.30 -12.63 -12.96
CA LYS A 370 5.51 -12.84 -14.40
C LYS A 370 5.43 -14.32 -14.78
N SER A 371 5.66 -15.22 -13.82
CA SER A 371 5.55 -16.67 -13.97
C SER A 371 5.44 -17.40 -12.62
N ASN A 372 5.15 -18.70 -12.64
CA ASN A 372 5.23 -19.54 -11.42
C ASN A 372 6.66 -19.60 -10.85
N ALA A 373 7.70 -19.52 -11.70
CA ALA A 373 9.10 -19.54 -11.25
C ALA A 373 9.52 -18.23 -10.54
N ASP A 374 9.02 -17.09 -11.03
CA ASP A 374 9.18 -15.77 -10.40
C ASP A 374 8.54 -15.75 -9.00
N MET A 375 7.37 -16.36 -8.89
CA MET A 375 6.68 -16.54 -7.62
C MET A 375 7.44 -17.45 -6.64
N ASP A 376 7.95 -18.60 -7.08
CA ASP A 376 8.72 -19.51 -6.22
C ASP A 376 10.03 -18.87 -5.73
N HIS A 377 10.70 -18.05 -6.55
CA HIS A 377 11.86 -17.25 -6.14
C HIS A 377 11.47 -16.18 -5.11
N GLN A 378 10.34 -15.50 -5.27
CA GLN A 378 9.91 -14.46 -4.33
C GLN A 378 9.44 -15.04 -2.97
N LEU A 379 8.97 -16.28 -2.95
CA LEU A 379 8.57 -17.02 -1.74
C LEU A 379 9.76 -17.65 -0.97
N ASN A 380 10.91 -17.86 -1.61
CA ASN A 380 12.09 -18.47 -0.99
C ASN A 380 13.02 -17.44 -0.34
N VAL A 381 13.25 -17.59 0.97
CA VAL A 381 14.09 -16.69 1.78
C VAL A 381 15.59 -16.83 1.48
N SER A 382 16.03 -17.95 0.89
CA SER A 382 17.45 -18.25 0.64
C SER A 382 18.15 -17.27 -0.28
N ASP A 383 17.39 -16.50 -1.07
CA ASP A 383 17.92 -15.63 -2.11
C ASP A 383 17.93 -14.15 -1.68
N TYR A 384 17.53 -13.84 -0.45
CA TYR A 384 17.51 -12.47 0.06
C TYR A 384 18.84 -12.12 0.72
N PRO A 385 19.46 -10.98 0.38
CA PRO A 385 20.72 -10.58 0.97
C PRO A 385 20.53 -10.40 2.48
N THR A 386 21.32 -11.13 3.27
CA THR A 386 21.53 -10.80 4.67
C THR A 386 22.22 -9.43 4.75
N PRO A 387 21.87 -8.57 5.72
CA PRO A 387 22.57 -7.31 5.90
C PRO A 387 24.07 -7.59 6.02
N LYS A 388 24.88 -6.93 5.17
CA LYS A 388 26.32 -6.90 5.42
C LYS A 388 26.51 -6.29 6.80
N ALA A 389 27.13 -7.04 7.72
CA ALA A 389 27.53 -6.50 8.99
C ALA A 389 28.29 -5.19 8.74
N VAL A 390 27.73 -4.08 9.20
CA VAL A 390 28.46 -2.81 9.24
C VAL A 390 29.62 -3.07 10.19
N SER A 391 30.82 -3.16 9.63
CA SER A 391 32.02 -3.32 10.41
C SER A 391 32.09 -2.12 11.36
N PRO A 392 32.15 -2.32 12.70
CA PRO A 392 32.35 -1.21 13.59
C PRO A 392 33.69 -0.56 13.23
N LEU A 393 33.64 0.77 13.12
CA LEU A 393 34.72 1.69 12.77
C LEU A 393 36.13 1.18 13.11
N ALA A 394 37.01 1.20 12.11
CA ALA A 394 38.46 1.18 12.26
C ALA A 394 39.02 2.59 12.07
#